data_AF-U9UC50-F1
#
_entry.id   AF-U9UC50-F1
#
_cell.length_a   1.000
_cell.length_b   1.000
_cell.length_c   1.000
_cell.angle_alpha   90.00
_cell.angle_beta   90.00
_cell.angle_gamma   90.00
#
_symmetry.space_group_name_H-M   'P 1'
#
loop_
_entity.id
_entity.type
_entity.pdbx_description
1 polymer ?
#
loop_
_entity_poly.entity_id
_entity_poly.type
_entity_poly.pdbx_seq_one_letter_code
_entity_poly.pdbx_strand_id
1 'polypeptide(L)'
;MKIDVGQGEDFWILTENYKLYHWNAIKRKFIRKAKDYEPIYDFSVGSDGTVIISDYYHDINIRSYIDSWNIIYGHYDNRNISICDLNKIFTTNNYMLFVGGYYKDIYFWDELDRNDYYQISCAFHDKSLWFIGYGHYIYLYVNKYRKFL
;
A
#
# COMPACT_ATOMS: atom_id res chain seq x y z
N MET A 1 14.53 -2.25 1.42
CA MET A 1 14.03 -2.83 0.16
C MET A 1 12.68 -3.48 0.41
N LYS A 2 11.73 -3.41 -0.53
CA LYS A 2 10.44 -4.11 -0.48
C LYS A 2 10.12 -4.74 -1.84
N ILE A 3 9.49 -5.91 -1.83
CA ILE A 3 8.96 -6.60 -3.00
C ILE A 3 7.48 -6.86 -2.70
N ASP A 4 6.61 -6.60 -3.67
CA ASP A 4 5.19 -6.94 -3.61
C ASP A 4 4.77 -7.49 -4.97
N VAL A 5 3.77 -8.37 -4.95
CA VAL A 5 3.40 -9.18 -6.13
C VAL A 5 1.90 -9.18 -6.29
N GLY A 6 1.45 -8.75 -7.46
CA GLY A 6 0.05 -8.90 -7.89
C GLY A 6 -0.24 -10.33 -8.36
N GLN A 7 -1.13 -10.47 -9.34
CA GLN A 7 -1.40 -11.77 -9.96
C GLN A 7 -0.36 -12.10 -11.04
N GLY A 8 0.01 -13.39 -11.13
CA GLY A 8 0.88 -13.89 -12.19
C GLY A 8 2.30 -13.31 -12.13
N GLU A 9 2.74 -12.67 -13.22
CA GLU A 9 4.07 -12.05 -13.33
C GLU A 9 4.11 -10.56 -12.97
N ASP A 10 3.14 -10.06 -12.20
CA ASP A 10 3.05 -8.65 -11.79
C ASP A 10 3.98 -8.34 -10.59
N PHE A 11 5.29 -8.40 -10.84
CA PHE A 11 6.32 -8.18 -9.81
C PHE A 11 6.74 -6.72 -9.71
N TRP A 12 6.80 -6.22 -8.48
CA TRP A 12 7.22 -4.85 -8.18
C TRP A 12 8.31 -4.85 -7.12
N ILE A 13 9.28 -3.95 -7.27
CA ILE A 13 10.41 -3.82 -6.36
C ILE A 13 10.64 -2.35 -6.02
N LEU A 14 10.70 -2.05 -4.73
CA LEU A 14 11.22 -0.80 -4.19
C LEU A 14 12.61 -1.04 -3.62
N THR A 15 13.59 -0.37 -4.21
CA THR A 15 14.99 -0.45 -3.81
C THR A 15 15.27 0.37 -2.54
N GLU A 16 16.42 0.15 -1.91
CA GLU A 16 16.89 0.93 -0.75
C GLU A 16 17.13 2.41 -1.08
N ASN A 17 17.31 2.74 -2.36
CA ASN A 17 17.45 4.11 -2.84
C ASN A 17 16.10 4.77 -3.20
N TYR A 18 14.99 4.23 -2.67
CA TYR A 18 13.63 4.73 -2.87
C TYR A 18 13.19 4.80 -4.34
N LYS A 19 13.73 3.88 -5.18
CA LYS A 19 13.39 3.77 -6.60
C LYS A 19 12.47 2.57 -6.82
N LEU A 20 11.34 2.81 -7.47
CA LEU A 20 10.32 1.81 -7.78
C LEU A 20 10.52 1.22 -9.18
N TYR A 21 10.38 -0.09 -9.29
CA TYR A 21 10.50 -0.83 -10.54
C TYR A 21 9.37 -1.83 -10.70
N HIS A 22 8.93 -2.02 -11.94
CA HIS A 22 7.94 -3.02 -12.33
C HIS A 22 8.55 -3.98 -13.35
N TRP A 23 8.31 -5.29 -13.18
CA TRP A 23 8.72 -6.30 -14.15
C TRP A 23 7.98 -6.11 -15.48
N ASN A 24 8.73 -6.12 -16.57
CA ASN A 24 8.14 -6.15 -17.91
C ASN A 24 8.41 -7.51 -18.54
N ALA A 25 7.38 -8.35 -18.62
CA ALA A 25 7.47 -9.71 -19.16
C ALA A 25 7.96 -9.74 -20.61
N ILE A 26 7.54 -8.77 -21.45
CA ILE A 26 7.93 -8.70 -22.87
C ILE A 26 9.43 -8.40 -23.00
N LYS A 27 9.93 -7.41 -22.26
CA LYS A 27 11.34 -6.98 -22.29
C LYS A 27 12.23 -7.82 -21.37
N ARG A 28 11.65 -8.71 -20.57
CA ARG A 28 12.30 -9.52 -19.53
C ARG A 28 13.24 -8.72 -18.63
N LYS A 29 12.77 -7.55 -18.17
CA LYS A 29 13.53 -6.68 -17.27
C LYS A 29 12.65 -5.79 -16.41
N PHE A 30 13.21 -5.35 -15.29
CA PHE A 30 12.61 -4.33 -14.45
C PHE A 30 12.72 -2.94 -15.10
N ILE A 31 11.60 -2.23 -15.15
CA ILE A 31 11.48 -0.86 -15.69
C ILE A 31 11.15 0.07 -14.54
N ARG A 32 11.91 1.17 -14.42
CA ARG A 32 11.69 2.19 -13.40
C ARG A 32 10.35 2.91 -13.61
N LYS A 33 9.62 3.12 -12.51
CA LYS A 33 8.28 3.73 -12.46
C LYS A 33 8.24 4.90 -11.48
N ALA A 34 7.19 5.71 -11.59
CA ALA A 34 6.87 6.80 -10.66
C ALA A 34 8.02 7.81 -10.44
N LYS A 35 8.82 8.10 -11.47
CA LYS A 35 10.05 8.91 -11.34
C LYS A 35 9.78 10.31 -10.77
N ASP A 36 8.65 10.89 -11.13
CA ASP A 36 8.27 12.26 -10.74
C ASP A 36 7.70 12.34 -9.31
N TYR A 37 7.51 11.20 -8.64
CA TYR A 37 6.94 11.08 -7.30
C TYR A 37 8.00 10.62 -6.27
N GLU A 38 9.25 10.47 -6.70
CA GLU A 38 10.33 9.98 -5.84
C GLU A 38 10.80 11.02 -4.81
N PRO A 39 11.34 10.58 -3.65
CA PRO A 39 11.47 9.18 -3.18
C PRO A 39 10.12 8.51 -2.93
N ILE A 40 10.04 7.22 -3.28
CA ILE A 40 8.90 6.36 -2.91
C ILE A 40 9.23 5.71 -1.58
N TYR A 41 8.46 6.00 -0.54
CA TYR A 41 8.71 5.46 0.82
C TYR A 41 8.10 4.08 1.03
N ASP A 42 6.95 3.83 0.44
CA ASP A 42 6.32 2.51 0.46
C ASP A 42 5.47 2.31 -0.80
N PHE A 43 5.16 1.06 -1.14
CA PHE A 43 4.27 0.71 -2.24
C PHE A 43 3.51 -0.58 -1.92
N SER A 44 2.38 -0.81 -2.58
CA SER A 44 1.70 -2.12 -2.51
C SER A 44 0.88 -2.40 -3.77
N VAL A 45 0.73 -3.69 -4.07
CA VAL A 45 0.06 -4.19 -5.28
C VAL A 45 -1.14 -5.04 -4.87
N GLY A 46 -2.32 -4.69 -5.38
CA GLY A 46 -3.56 -5.38 -5.12
C GLY A 46 -3.71 -6.63 -5.98
N SER A 47 -4.58 -7.53 -5.55
CA SER A 47 -4.94 -8.72 -6.31
C SER A 47 -5.60 -8.43 -7.67
N ASP A 48 -6.07 -7.22 -7.89
CA ASP A 48 -6.64 -6.72 -9.14
C ASP A 48 -5.61 -5.99 -10.03
N GLY A 49 -4.33 -5.99 -9.63
CA GLY A 49 -3.25 -5.27 -10.32
C GLY A 49 -3.24 -3.77 -10.03
N THR A 50 -4.10 -3.28 -9.14
CA THR A 50 -4.05 -1.89 -8.66
C THR A 50 -2.76 -1.67 -7.89
N VAL A 51 -2.05 -0.58 -8.16
CA VAL A 51 -0.79 -0.26 -7.47
C VAL A 51 -0.92 1.08 -6.78
N ILE A 52 -0.53 1.12 -5.50
CA ILE A 52 -0.44 2.34 -4.71
C ILE A 52 0.99 2.60 -4.27
N ILE A 53 1.33 3.87 -4.09
CA ILE A 53 2.63 4.35 -3.60
C ILE A 53 2.43 5.41 -2.52
N SER A 54 3.37 5.50 -1.59
CA SER A 54 3.58 6.64 -0.71
C SER A 54 4.74 7.45 -1.29
N ASP A 55 4.45 8.68 -1.72
CA ASP A 55 5.41 9.55 -2.41
C ASP A 55 6.22 10.43 -1.44
N TYR A 56 7.05 11.32 -2.02
CA TYR A 56 7.86 12.28 -1.26
C TYR A 56 7.08 13.14 -0.27
N TYR A 57 5.82 13.46 -0.56
CA TYR A 57 4.95 14.27 0.31
C TYR A 57 4.20 13.41 1.34
N HIS A 58 4.46 12.10 1.36
CA HIS A 58 3.71 11.10 2.10
C HIS A 58 2.23 11.03 1.68
N ASP A 59 1.95 11.38 0.42
CA ASP A 59 0.65 11.20 -0.19
C ASP A 59 0.53 9.79 -0.75
N ILE A 60 -0.66 9.21 -0.59
CA ILE A 60 -0.99 7.94 -1.21
C ILE A 60 -1.49 8.23 -2.61
N ASN A 61 -0.72 7.74 -3.58
CA ASN A 61 -1.07 7.85 -4.98
C ASN A 61 -1.45 6.48 -5.52
N ILE A 62 -2.47 6.43 -6.36
CA ILE A 62 -2.86 5.24 -7.12
C ILE A 62 -2.47 5.37 -8.58
N ARG A 63 -2.00 4.27 -9.16
CA ARG A 63 -1.66 4.21 -10.58
C ARG A 63 -2.93 4.26 -11.42
N SER A 64 -3.06 5.29 -12.27
CA SER A 64 -4.20 5.46 -13.17
C SER A 64 -3.90 5.00 -14.60
N TYR A 65 -2.63 5.08 -15.03
CA TYR A 65 -2.17 4.60 -16.32
C TYR A 65 -0.72 4.08 -16.22
N ILE A 66 -0.10 3.71 -17.35
CA ILE A 66 1.21 3.05 -17.36
C ILE A 66 2.28 3.80 -16.54
N ASP A 67 2.30 5.13 -16.58
CA ASP A 67 3.24 6.00 -15.86
C ASP A 67 2.54 7.21 -15.20
N SER A 68 1.22 7.14 -14.99
CA SER A 68 0.43 8.22 -14.40
C SER A 68 -0.16 7.81 -13.05
N TRP A 69 -0.17 8.75 -12.11
CA TRP A 69 -0.58 8.53 -10.73
C TRP A 69 -1.47 9.66 -10.23
N ASN A 70 -2.48 9.31 -9.44
CA ASN A 70 -3.43 10.26 -8.85
C ASN A 70 -3.40 10.16 -7.33
N ILE A 71 -3.38 11.29 -6.64
CA ILE A 71 -3.49 11.33 -5.18
C ILE A 71 -4.89 10.87 -4.77
N ILE A 72 -4.97 9.93 -3.82
CA ILE A 72 -6.23 9.41 -3.26
C ILE A 72 -6.38 9.67 -1.76
N TYR A 73 -5.27 10.05 -1.11
CA TYR A 73 -5.21 10.44 0.30
C TYR A 73 -3.90 11.19 0.53
N GLY A 74 -3.88 12.26 1.31
CA GLY A 74 -2.68 13.09 1.42
C GLY A 74 -2.46 13.79 2.74
N HIS A 75 -1.20 14.23 2.94
CA HIS A 75 -0.69 15.17 3.94
C HIS A 75 -0.71 14.76 5.42
N TYR A 76 -0.61 13.46 5.73
CA TYR A 76 -0.67 12.98 7.12
C TYR A 76 0.58 12.26 7.64
N ASP A 77 1.71 12.22 6.93
CA ASP A 77 2.85 11.34 7.30
C ASP A 77 2.42 9.85 7.23
N ASN A 78 1.89 9.46 6.07
CA ASN A 78 1.57 8.06 5.78
C ASN A 78 2.87 7.27 5.63
N ARG A 79 3.06 6.23 6.46
CA ARG A 79 4.33 5.49 6.54
C ARG A 79 4.28 4.08 6.00
N ASN A 80 3.15 3.40 6.18
CA ASN A 80 2.96 2.03 5.73
C ASN A 80 1.65 1.96 4.97
N ILE A 81 1.70 1.35 3.78
CA ILE A 81 0.51 1.17 2.94
C ILE A 81 0.38 -0.29 2.53
N SER A 82 -0.86 -0.75 2.42
CA SER A 82 -1.16 -2.05 1.84
C SER A 82 -2.54 -2.05 1.19
N ILE A 83 -2.66 -2.70 0.04
CA ILE A 83 -3.91 -2.78 -0.72
C ILE A 83 -4.31 -4.25 -0.91
N CYS A 84 -5.60 -4.54 -0.76
CA CYS A 84 -6.16 -5.84 -1.14
C CYS A 84 -6.58 -5.82 -2.61
N ASP A 85 -7.33 -4.77 -2.96
CA ASP A 85 -7.90 -4.42 -4.26
C ASP A 85 -8.32 -2.94 -4.23
N LEU A 86 -8.79 -2.40 -5.35
CA LEU A 86 -9.23 -1.00 -5.48
C LEU A 86 -10.23 -0.54 -4.40
N ASN A 87 -11.04 -1.45 -3.85
CA ASN A 87 -12.08 -1.13 -2.88
C ASN A 87 -11.61 -1.24 -1.43
N LYS A 88 -10.38 -1.69 -1.18
CA LYS A 88 -9.88 -1.85 0.19
C LYS A 88 -8.38 -1.59 0.29
N ILE A 89 -8.07 -0.42 0.82
CA ILE A 89 -6.74 0.11 1.00
C ILE A 89 -6.53 0.38 2.49
N PHE A 90 -5.34 0.10 3.00
CA PHE A 90 -4.95 0.44 4.35
C PHE A 90 -3.73 1.35 4.33
N THR A 91 -3.73 2.30 5.25
CA THR A 91 -2.57 3.14 5.52
C THR A 91 -2.46 3.43 6.99
N THR A 92 -1.26 3.76 7.45
CA THR A 92 -1.04 4.24 8.81
C THR A 92 -0.40 5.61 8.78
N ASN A 93 -0.88 6.50 9.64
CA ASN A 93 -0.30 7.80 9.91
C ASN A 93 -0.21 8.00 11.41
N ASN A 94 0.86 8.58 11.96
CA ASN A 94 0.98 8.99 13.38
C ASN A 94 0.17 8.14 14.40
N TYR A 95 0.44 6.84 14.47
CA TYR A 95 -0.21 5.87 15.37
C TYR A 95 -1.69 5.55 15.10
N MET A 96 -2.23 5.95 13.97
CA MET A 96 -3.59 5.70 13.53
C MET A 96 -3.57 4.80 12.29
N LEU A 97 -4.47 3.82 12.28
CA LEU A 97 -4.76 2.97 11.12
C LEU A 97 -6.01 3.49 10.43
N PHE A 98 -5.93 3.67 9.12
CA PHE A 98 -7.05 4.02 8.26
C PHE A 98 -7.34 2.89 7.28
N VAL A 99 -8.62 2.75 6.95
CA VAL A 99 -9.07 2.00 5.79
C VAL A 99 -9.71 2.95 4.80
N GLY A 100 -9.37 2.79 3.54
CA GLY A 100 -10.01 3.49 2.44
C GLY A 100 -10.60 2.53 1.43
N GLY A 101 -11.47 3.07 0.59
CA GLY A 101 -12.08 2.34 -0.52
C GLY A 101 -12.61 3.30 -1.58
N TYR A 102 -12.97 2.74 -2.72
CA TYR A 102 -13.50 3.49 -3.85
C TYR A 102 -15.01 3.22 -4.00
N TYR A 103 -15.81 4.27 -4.01
CA TYR A 103 -17.26 4.16 -4.19
C TYR A 103 -17.83 5.40 -4.86
N LYS A 104 -18.66 5.21 -5.90
CA LYS A 104 -19.30 6.30 -6.66
C LYS A 104 -18.32 7.41 -7.05
N ASP A 105 -17.24 7.00 -7.71
CA ASP A 105 -16.19 7.89 -8.24
C ASP A 105 -15.39 8.70 -7.22
N ILE A 106 -15.48 8.35 -5.93
CA ILE A 106 -14.80 9.04 -4.83
C ILE A 106 -14.09 8.03 -3.93
N TYR A 107 -12.89 8.40 -3.44
CA TYR A 107 -12.22 7.67 -2.37
C TYR A 107 -12.70 8.17 -1.01
N PHE A 108 -13.05 7.23 -0.12
CA PHE A 108 -13.38 7.52 1.27
C PHE A 108 -12.34 6.89 2.20
N TRP A 109 -12.23 7.41 3.42
CA TRP A 109 -11.26 6.97 4.43
C TRP A 109 -11.87 7.03 5.82
N ASP A 110 -11.74 5.95 6.58
CA ASP A 110 -12.22 5.80 7.95
C ASP A 110 -11.06 5.44 8.89
N GLU A 111 -11.01 6.06 10.07
CA GLU A 111 -10.10 5.66 11.16
C GLU A 111 -10.59 4.36 11.81
N LEU A 112 -9.71 3.37 11.95
CA LEU A 112 -10.05 2.04 12.47
C LEU A 112 -9.54 1.75 13.87
N ASP A 113 -8.27 2.06 14.15
CA ASP A 113 -7.61 1.71 15.40
C ASP A 113 -6.39 2.61 15.64
N ARG A 114 -5.94 2.68 16.90
CA ARG A 114 -4.72 3.40 17.29
C ARG A 114 -3.69 2.46 17.88
N ASN A 115 -2.49 2.46 17.29
CA ASN A 115 -1.36 1.67 17.76
C ASN A 115 -0.04 2.12 17.15
N ASP A 116 1.05 1.53 17.62
CA ASP A 116 2.30 1.51 16.87
C ASP A 116 2.15 0.50 15.74
N TYR A 117 2.41 0.92 14.51
CA TYR A 117 2.40 0.07 13.34
C TYR A 117 3.78 0.15 12.70
N TYR A 118 4.50 -0.97 12.67
CA TYR A 118 5.81 -1.06 12.04
C TYR A 118 5.71 -1.56 10.59
N GLN A 119 4.72 -2.42 10.32
CA GLN A 119 4.42 -2.94 8.99
C GLN A 119 2.96 -3.39 8.95
N ILE A 120 2.31 -3.19 7.80
CA ILE A 120 0.96 -3.69 7.53
C ILE A 120 0.93 -4.48 6.22
N SER A 121 0.03 -5.45 6.11
CA SER A 121 -0.17 -6.26 4.90
C SER A 121 -1.61 -6.75 4.83
N CYS A 122 -2.30 -6.45 3.73
CA CYS A 122 -3.61 -7.01 3.47
C CYS A 122 -3.49 -8.43 2.93
N ALA A 123 -4.26 -9.34 3.51
CA ALA A 123 -4.54 -10.64 2.94
C ALA A 123 -5.67 -10.50 1.90
N PHE A 124 -5.35 -10.53 0.61
CA PHE A 124 -6.34 -10.31 -0.46
C PHE A 124 -7.49 -11.33 -0.47
N HIS A 125 -7.26 -12.56 0.01
CA HIS A 125 -8.21 -13.67 -0.06
C HIS A 125 -9.40 -13.50 0.88
N ASP A 126 -9.19 -12.94 2.07
CA ASP A 126 -10.23 -12.71 3.08
C ASP A 126 -10.40 -11.23 3.45
N LYS A 127 -9.61 -10.36 2.81
CA LYS A 127 -9.56 -8.91 3.03
C LYS A 127 -9.22 -8.52 4.47
N SER A 128 -8.58 -9.42 5.22
CA SER A 128 -8.08 -9.13 6.57
C SER A 128 -6.78 -8.33 6.49
N LEU A 129 -6.44 -7.63 7.58
CA LEU A 129 -5.20 -6.89 7.70
C LEU A 129 -4.32 -7.56 8.75
N TRP A 130 -3.11 -7.92 8.35
CA TRP A 130 -2.05 -8.40 9.22
C TRP A 130 -1.08 -7.26 9.48
N PHE A 131 -0.59 -7.14 10.71
CA PHE A 131 0.39 -6.11 11.03
C PHE A 131 1.31 -6.49 12.19
N ILE A 132 2.51 -5.90 12.18
CA ILE A 132 3.45 -5.93 13.29
C ILE A 132 3.28 -4.63 14.05
N GLY A 133 2.86 -4.74 15.31
CA GLY A 133 2.56 -3.59 16.16
C GLY A 133 3.51 -3.42 17.34
N TYR A 134 3.06 -2.68 18.35
CA TYR A 134 3.82 -2.43 19.59
C TYR A 134 4.49 -3.70 20.15
N GLY A 135 5.76 -3.60 20.54
CA GLY A 135 6.53 -4.73 21.06
C GLY A 135 6.85 -5.81 20.03
N HIS A 136 6.67 -5.53 18.73
CA HIS A 136 6.86 -6.47 17.61
C HIS A 136 5.92 -7.68 17.62
N TYR A 137 4.79 -7.60 18.31
CA TYR A 137 3.75 -8.63 18.23
C TYR A 137 3.04 -8.60 16.88
N ILE A 138 2.57 -9.77 16.45
CA ILE A 138 1.81 -9.96 15.22
C ILE A 138 0.31 -9.91 15.56
N TYR A 139 -0.43 -9.15 14.76
CA TYR A 139 -1.84 -8.92 14.94
C TYR A 139 -2.62 -9.21 13.67
N LEU A 140 -3.86 -9.67 13.86
CA LEU A 140 -4.84 -9.85 12.81
C LEU A 140 -6.06 -8.96 13.07
N TYR A 141 -6.40 -8.12 12.10
CA TYR A 141 -7.61 -7.32 12.06
C TYR A 141 -8.56 -7.90 11.00
N VAL A 142 -9.66 -8.49 11.46
CA VAL A 142 -10.70 -9.07 10.57
C VAL A 142 -11.88 -8.09 10.42
N ASN A 143 -12.15 -7.29 11.45
CA ASN A 143 -13.20 -6.27 11.56
C ASN A 143 -12.85 -5.35 12.75
N LYS A 144 -13.80 -4.58 13.32
CA LYS A 144 -13.58 -3.75 14.53
C LYS A 144 -12.92 -4.48 15.71
N TYR A 145 -12.81 -5.81 15.68
CA TYR A 145 -12.07 -6.61 16.63
C TYR A 145 -10.68 -6.97 16.11
N ARG A 146 -9.66 -6.57 16.88
CA ARG A 146 -8.26 -6.99 16.74
C ARG A 146 -8.01 -8.28 17.53
N LYS A 147 -7.23 -9.19 16.97
CA LYS A 147 -6.79 -10.43 17.62
C LYS A 147 -5.26 -10.47 17.72
N PHE A 148 -4.76 -10.89 18.87
CA PHE A 148 -3.37 -11.29 19.08
C PHE A 148 -3.21 -12.75 18.65
N LEU A 149 -2.05 -13.10 18.10
CA LEU A 149 -1.72 -14.45 17.64
C LEU A 149 -0.51 -15.00 18.38
#